data_AF-A0A973AJ67-F1
#
_entry.id   AF-A0A973AJ67-F1
#
_cell.length_a   1.000
_cell.length_b   1.000
_cell.length_c   1.000
_cell.angle_alpha   90.00
_cell.angle_beta   90.00
_cell.angle_gamma   90.00
#
_symmetry.space_group_name_H-M   'P 1'
#
loop_
_entity.id
_entity.type
_entity.pdbx_description
1 polymer ?
#
loop_
_entity_poly.entity_id
_entity_poly.type
_entity_poly.pdbx_seq_one_letter_code
_entity_poly.pdbx_strand_id
1 'polypeptide(L)' 'MDIQNLPTRYGVAFDSEARHWQVRDHYLANQIIGVHGTEQAAYVQADTEERYWNLYRSPAEEVAQIMA' A
#
# COMPACT_ATOMS: atom_id res chain seq x y z
N MET A 1 13.00 -8.80 -16.04
CA MET A 1 11.67 -8.21 -15.78
C MET A 1 11.92 -6.93 -15.00
N ASP A 2 11.57 -5.79 -15.57
CA ASP A 2 11.90 -4.48 -15.02
C ASP A 2 10.92 -4.16 -13.87
N ILE A 3 11.34 -4.35 -12.62
CA ILE A 3 10.52 -4.17 -11.40
C ILE A 3 10.33 -2.67 -11.08
N GLN A 4 10.65 -1.75 -12.02
CA GLN A 4 10.87 -0.34 -11.68
C GLN A 4 9.65 0.59 -11.81
N ASN A 5 8.43 0.09 -12.01
CA ASN A 5 7.27 0.99 -12.10
C ASN A 5 5.91 0.34 -11.84
N LEU A 6 5.80 -0.50 -10.81
CA LEU A 6 4.48 -0.85 -10.31
C LEU A 6 3.96 0.28 -9.42
N PRO A 7 2.72 0.77 -9.62
CA PRO A 7 2.12 1.75 -8.72
C PRO A 7 2.08 1.16 -7.31
N THR A 8 2.56 1.93 -6.31
CA THR A 8 2.52 1.54 -4.89
C THR A 8 1.10 1.18 -4.49
N ARG A 9 0.93 0.01 -3.88
CA ARG A 9 -0.37 -0.50 -3.44
C ARG A 9 -0.88 0.30 -2.25
N TYR A 10 0.02 0.69 -1.35
CA TYR A 10 -0.33 1.42 -0.16
C TYR A 10 0.00 2.91 -0.30
N GLY A 11 -0.93 3.76 0.09
CA GLY A 11 -0.79 5.22 0.07
C GLY A 11 -1.23 5.88 1.37
N VAL A 12 -0.78 7.12 1.57
CA VAL A 12 -1.11 7.92 2.76
C VAL A 12 -2.02 9.08 2.35
N ALA A 13 -3.09 9.31 3.13
CA ALA A 13 -4.02 10.41 2.93
C ALA A 13 -4.35 11.11 4.25
N PHE A 14 -4.37 12.44 4.24
CA PHE A 14 -4.84 13.20 5.39
C PHE A 14 -6.36 13.34 5.35
N ASP A 15 -7.01 13.02 6.47
CA ASP A 15 -8.43 13.26 6.70
C ASP A 15 -8.59 14.57 7.46
N SER A 16 -9.08 15.61 6.77
CA SER A 16 -9.25 16.93 7.39
C SER A 16 -10.37 17.00 8.41
N GLU A 17 -11.39 16.15 8.29
CA GLU A 17 -12.55 16.14 9.20
C GLU A 17 -12.20 15.48 10.53
N ALA A 18 -11.55 14.31 10.46
CA ALA A 18 -11.13 13.57 11.64
C ALA A 18 -9.73 13.96 12.17
N ARG A 19 -8.99 14.79 11.43
CA ARG A 19 -7.65 15.30 11.76
C ARG A 19 -6.62 14.20 12.03
N HIS A 20 -6.63 13.16 11.20
CA HIS A 20 -5.67 12.05 11.25
C HIS A 20 -5.11 11.72 9.87
N TRP A 21 -4.07 10.89 9.85
CA TRP A 21 -3.47 10.34 8.65
C TRP A 21 -3.91 8.90 8.46
N GLN A 22 -4.36 8.55 7.27
CA GLN A 22 -4.86 7.23 6.91
C GLN A 22 -3.89 6.54 5.98
N VAL A 23 -3.68 5.24 6.21
CA VAL A 23 -3.03 4.34 5.24
C VAL A 23 -4.12 3.62 4.48
N ARG A 24 -4.04 3.67 3.14
CA ARG A 24 -5.06 3.12 2.24
C ARG A 24 -4.46 2.07 1.32
N ASP A 25 -5.18 0.97 1.13
CA ASP A 25 -4.88 -0.05 0.12
C ASP A 25 -5.64 0.27 -1.18
N HIS A 26 -4.91 0.70 -2.21
CA HIS A 26 -5.47 1.07 -3.50
C HIS A 26 -5.99 -0.13 -4.30
N TYR A 27 -5.52 -1.35 -4.02
CA TYR A 27 -5.97 -2.57 -4.69
C TYR A 27 -7.29 -3.09 -4.08
N LEU A 28 -7.58 -2.73 -2.83
CA LEU A 28 -8.82 -3.06 -2.13
C LEU A 28 -9.77 -1.86 -2.06
N ALA A 29 -10.03 -1.21 -3.20
CA ALA A 29 -10.99 -0.11 -3.32
C ALA A 29 -10.72 1.07 -2.34
N ASN A 30 -9.45 1.41 -2.11
CA ASN A 30 -9.02 2.43 -1.15
C ASN A 30 -9.42 2.15 0.30
N GLN A 31 -9.49 0.88 0.69
CA GLN A 31 -9.76 0.47 2.07
C GLN A 31 -8.75 1.10 3.04
N ILE A 32 -9.24 1.69 4.14
CA ILE A 32 -8.40 2.21 5.21
C ILE A 32 -7.91 1.02 6.05
N ILE A 33 -6.60 0.84 6.14
CA ILE A 33 -5.94 -0.24 6.90
C ILE A 33 -5.21 0.27 8.14
N GLY A 34 -4.99 1.57 8.24
CA GLY A 34 -4.28 2.20 9.36
C GLY A 34 -4.70 3.65 9.54
N VAL A 35 -4.68 4.11 10.78
CA VAL A 35 -5.00 5.50 11.17
C VAL A 35 -3.97 5.97 12.20
N HIS A 36 -3.38 7.14 11.96
CA HIS A 36 -2.27 7.66 12.74
C HIS A 36 -2.44 9.15 13.06
N GLY A 37 -1.93 9.57 14.21
CA GLY A 37 -1.90 10.99 14.57
C GLY A 37 -0.85 11.81 13.82
N THR A 38 0.13 11.17 13.18
CA THR A 38 1.22 11.84 12.46
C THR A 38 1.42 11.26 11.06
N GLU A 39 1.84 12.11 10.13
CA GLU A 39 2.14 11.75 8.75
C GLU A 39 3.24 10.69 8.68
N GLN A 40 4.30 10.88 9.46
CA GLN A 40 5.45 9.99 9.47
C GLN A 40 5.07 8.56 9.91
N ALA A 41 4.20 8.42 10.91
CA ALA A 41 3.76 7.10 11.35
C ALA A 41 2.93 6.38 10.27
N ALA A 42 2.09 7.12 9.54
CA ALA A 42 1.34 6.58 8.42
C ALA A 42 2.25 6.13 7.27
N TYR A 43 3.27 6.92 6.91
CA TYR A 43 4.24 6.50 5.89
C TYR A 43 5.07 5.29 6.30
N VAL A 44 5.46 5.18 7.58
CA VAL A 44 6.18 4.00 8.09
C VAL A 44 5.31 2.75 7.94
N GLN A 45 4.02 2.81 8.28
CA GLN A 45 3.13 1.68 8.05
C GLN A 45 2.96 1.40 6.56
N ALA A 46 2.70 2.41 5.72
CA ALA A 46 2.54 2.22 4.27
C ALA A 46 3.75 1.53 3.62
N ASP A 47 4.98 1.95 3.96
CA ASP A 47 6.21 1.30 3.48
C ASP A 47 6.38 -0.11 4.04
N THR A 48 6.00 -0.36 5.29
CA THR A 48 6.03 -1.71 5.88
C THR A 48 5.07 -2.66 5.18
N GLU A 49 3.84 -2.22 4.91
CA GLU A 49 2.83 -2.99 4.20
C GLU A 49 3.25 -3.24 2.75
N GLU A 50 3.83 -2.25 2.08
CA GLU A 50 4.36 -2.39 0.73
C GLU A 50 5.51 -3.41 0.69
N ARG A 51 6.42 -3.38 1.66
CA ARG A 51 7.48 -4.39 1.78
C ARG A 51 6.93 -5.78 2.10
N TYR A 52 5.97 -5.86 3.01
CA TYR A 52 5.32 -7.13 3.36
C TYR A 52 4.65 -7.73 2.12
N TRP A 53 3.86 -6.93 1.41
CA TRP A 53 3.25 -7.34 0.16
C TRP A 53 4.29 -7.81 -0.86
N ASN A 54 5.35 -7.04 -1.11
CA ASN A 54 6.40 -7.42 -2.05
C ASN A 54 7.19 -8.67 -1.63
N LEU A 55 7.33 -8.94 -0.32
CA LEU A 55 7.97 -10.14 0.21
C LEU A 55 7.11 -11.40 0.08
N TYR A 56 5.79 -11.26 0.26
CA TYR A 56 4.85 -12.39 0.26
C TYR A 56 4.07 -12.56 -1.04
N ARG A 57 4.21 -11.63 -2.00
CA ARG A 57 3.74 -11.78 -3.38
C ARG A 57 4.43 -13.01 -3.95
N SER A 58 3.70 -14.11 -4.01
CA SER A 58 4.25 -15.37 -4.54
C SER A 58 4.55 -15.20 -6.04
N PRO A 59 5.61 -15.83 -6.57
CA PRO A 59 5.88 -15.89 -8.01
C PRO A 59 4.67 -16.38 -8.83
N ALA A 60 3.75 -17.12 -8.21
CA ALA A 60 2.50 -17.57 -8.81
C ALA A 60 1.54 -16.43 -9.21
N GLU A 61 1.50 -15.31 -8.47
CA GLU A 61 0.69 -14.14 -8.85
C GLU A 61 1.35 -13.34 -9.99
N GLU A 62 2.69 -13.29 -10.05
CA GLU A 62 3.41 -12.75 -11.22
C GLU A 62 3.09 -13.55 -12.49
N VAL A 63 3.07 -14.89 -12.42
CA VAL A 63 2.72 -15.74 -13.58
C VAL A 63 1.26 -15.54 -13.99
N ALA A 64 0.33 -15.41 -13.04
CA ALA A 64 -1.08 -15.13 -13.33
C ALA A 64 -1.28 -13.76 -14.02
N GLN A 65 -0.43 -12.77 -13.74
CA GLN A 65 -0.47 -11.45 -14.38
C GLN A 65 0.25 -11.39 -15.73
N ILE A 66 1.23 -12.27 -15.99
CA ILE A 66 1.89 -12.40 -17.31
C ILE A 66 1.03 -13.19 -18.31
N MET A 67 0.19 -14.10 -17.82
CA MET A 67 -0.66 -14.98 -18.66
C MET A 67 -2.06 -14.44 -18.94
N ALA A 68 -2.42 -13.27 -18.39
CA ALA A 68 -3.68 -12.57 -18.65
C ALA A 68 -3.46 -11.42 -19.65
#